data_AF-A0A117KFL9-F1
#
_entry.id   AF-A0A117KFL9-F1
#
_cell.length_a   1.000
_cell.length_b   1.000
_cell.length_c   1.000
_cell.angle_alpha   90.00
_cell.angle_beta   90.00
_cell.angle_gamma   90.00
#
_symmetry.space_group_name_H-M   'P 1'
#
loop_
_entity.id
_entity.type
_entity.pdbx_description
1 polymer ?
#
loop_
_entity_poly.entity_id
_entity_poly.type
_entity_poly.pdbx_seq_one_letter_code
_entity_poly.pdbx_strand_id
1 'polypeptide(L)'
;MTLKFIVFVILTGLLISCKDTLKSKTKSVNLDTIEPKTTNIESEIADTSKAFTALYLVKSKETPVTDKLRECIKEKIESAETIDFTGDEIPDYICKTAVDTLGIGNEYWISSDFKTIKKEKYYTDGFYYRWFVNLDNDPEPEIFEAVGDSEFSSFSFNDQNLLTGKDTTLLYINPVIIENKQRYWGYAWDIHDIKVRKKGGKDIELFCSLNHKIIRDGNDEDHHEFQKQIPIFFFTGHHTQESGNVDSKNDQWLTLQEIMKQTKR
;
A
#
# COMPACT_ATOMS: atom_id res chain seq x y z
N MET A 1 38.93 28.46 28.23
CA MET A 1 39.15 29.87 27.83
C MET A 1 39.09 29.92 26.31
N THR A 2 37.90 30.20 25.77
CA THR A 2 37.55 31.46 25.07
C THR A 2 37.99 31.50 23.61
N LEU A 3 37.07 31.19 22.70
CA LEU A 3 36.55 32.22 21.79
C LEU A 3 35.14 31.83 21.32
N LYS A 4 34.21 32.75 21.54
CA LYS A 4 32.77 32.66 21.40
C LYS A 4 32.38 33.93 20.61
N PHE A 5 31.38 33.83 19.74
CA PHE A 5 30.63 34.93 19.11
C PHE A 5 31.23 35.69 17.91
N ILE A 6 30.30 36.23 17.10
CA ILE A 6 30.40 37.08 15.89
C ILE A 6 30.30 36.20 14.62
N VAL A 7 29.19 36.10 13.87
CA VAL A 7 28.32 37.15 13.31
C VAL A 7 26.88 36.64 13.17
N PHE A 8 25.96 37.29 13.88
CA PHE A 8 24.53 37.45 13.52
C PHE A 8 24.45 38.76 12.69
N VAL A 9 23.39 38.95 11.88
CA VAL A 9 23.21 39.99 10.81
C VAL A 9 23.71 39.45 9.47
N ILE A 10 22.86 38.99 8.55
CA ILE A 10 22.00 39.80 7.69
C ILE A 10 20.64 39.11 7.51
N LEU A 11 19.61 39.68 8.12
CA LEU A 11 18.22 39.55 7.70
C LEU A 11 17.75 40.97 7.35
N THR A 12 16.90 41.09 6.34
CA THR A 12 16.20 42.30 5.82
C THR A 12 16.77 42.91 4.54
N GLY A 13 15.92 42.88 3.51
CA GLY A 13 16.04 43.75 2.34
C GLY A 13 15.73 43.03 1.04
N LEU A 14 14.44 42.88 0.70
CA LEU A 14 13.91 42.99 -0.68
C LEU A 14 12.36 42.97 -0.62
N LEU A 15 11.80 44.09 -0.20
CA LEU A 15 10.40 44.46 -0.45
C LEU A 15 10.37 45.93 -0.88
N ILE A 16 10.46 46.20 -2.19
CA ILE A 16 9.97 47.42 -2.88
C ILE A 16 9.74 46.96 -4.35
N SER A 17 8.49 46.65 -4.74
CA SER A 17 7.50 47.54 -5.35
C SER A 17 7.75 47.86 -6.83
N CYS A 18 6.87 47.36 -7.69
CA CYS A 18 6.36 48.08 -8.86
C CYS A 18 4.89 47.66 -9.09
N LYS A 19 3.95 48.48 -8.59
CA LYS A 19 2.64 48.65 -9.19
C LYS A 19 2.82 49.53 -10.43
N ASP A 20 2.29 49.12 -11.59
CA ASP A 20 1.29 49.94 -12.27
C ASP A 20 0.58 49.21 -13.42
N THR A 21 -0.73 49.06 -13.22
CA THR A 21 -1.87 49.28 -14.12
C THR A 21 -1.63 49.45 -15.63
N LEU A 22 -2.25 48.58 -16.44
CA LEU A 22 -2.83 49.00 -17.71
C LEU A 22 -4.14 48.27 -18.03
N LYS A 23 -5.20 49.06 -18.18
CA LYS A 23 -6.51 48.69 -18.74
C LYS A 23 -6.38 48.44 -20.24
N SER A 24 -7.11 47.46 -20.78
CA SER A 24 -7.78 47.64 -22.07
C SER A 24 -9.15 46.98 -22.06
N LYS A 25 -10.11 47.67 -22.68
CA LYS A 25 -11.54 47.37 -22.74
C LYS A 25 -11.87 46.69 -24.06
N THR A 26 -12.68 45.63 -23.96
CA THR A 26 -13.88 45.33 -24.75
C THR A 26 -13.76 45.01 -26.25
N LYS A 27 -14.23 43.81 -26.62
CA LYS A 27 -15.28 43.67 -27.65
C LYS A 27 -16.11 42.40 -27.43
N SER A 28 -17.38 42.62 -27.13
CA SER A 28 -18.47 41.64 -27.21
C SER A 28 -18.82 41.40 -28.67
N VAL A 29 -18.98 40.13 -29.07
CA VAL A 29 -19.79 39.75 -30.23
C VAL A 29 -20.64 38.56 -29.81
N ASN A 30 -21.94 38.73 -29.94
CA ASN A 30 -22.98 37.73 -29.81
C ASN A 30 -23.32 37.28 -31.24
N LEU A 31 -23.46 35.98 -31.49
CA LEU A 31 -24.11 35.47 -32.71
C LEU A 31 -24.58 34.03 -32.49
N ASP A 32 -25.86 33.86 -32.79
CA ASP A 32 -26.70 32.69 -32.57
C ASP A 32 -26.30 31.44 -33.38
N THR A 33 -26.52 30.29 -32.73
CA THR A 33 -27.18 29.06 -33.20
C THR A 33 -26.89 28.53 -34.62
N ILE A 34 -26.19 27.39 -34.70
CA ILE A 34 -26.51 26.25 -35.60
C ILE A 34 -26.06 24.93 -34.92
N GLU A 35 -27.00 24.02 -34.65
CA GLU A 35 -26.75 22.60 -34.29
C GLU A 35 -26.10 21.82 -35.46
N PRO A 36 -25.31 20.78 -35.16
CA PRO A 36 -25.69 19.47 -35.68
C PRO A 36 -25.43 18.29 -34.73
N LYS A 37 -26.51 17.51 -34.54
CA LYS A 37 -26.59 16.03 -34.47
C LYS A 37 -25.48 15.28 -33.72
N THR A 38 -25.82 15.00 -32.46
CA THR A 38 -25.79 13.71 -31.78
C THR A 38 -25.18 12.51 -32.54
N THR A 39 -24.01 12.08 -32.08
CA THR A 39 -23.73 10.65 -31.83
C THR A 39 -22.97 10.58 -30.51
N ASN A 40 -23.70 10.62 -29.41
CA ASN A 40 -23.15 10.33 -28.09
C ASN A 40 -22.80 8.84 -28.06
N ILE A 41 -21.52 8.53 -28.27
CA ILE A 41 -20.94 7.32 -27.71
C ILE A 41 -20.82 7.62 -26.22
N GLU A 42 -21.79 7.12 -25.44
CA GLU A 42 -21.71 7.05 -23.98
C GLU A 42 -20.44 6.26 -23.61
N SER A 43 -19.35 7.00 -23.48
CA SER A 43 -18.26 6.63 -22.59
C SER A 43 -18.83 6.73 -21.18
N GLU A 44 -19.27 5.60 -20.62
CA GLU A 44 -19.49 5.40 -19.19
C GLU A 44 -18.21 5.77 -18.42
N ILE A 45 -18.00 7.06 -18.19
CA ILE A 45 -17.16 7.53 -17.10
C ILE A 45 -17.98 7.23 -15.87
N ALA A 46 -17.61 6.13 -15.21
CA ALA A 46 -18.17 5.67 -13.95
C ALA A 46 -18.52 6.84 -13.03
N ASP A 47 -19.81 6.93 -12.72
CA ASP A 47 -20.43 7.84 -11.77
C ASP A 47 -19.60 7.91 -10.47
N THR A 48 -18.97 9.05 -10.25
CA THR A 48 -17.98 9.33 -9.20
C THR A 48 -18.63 9.63 -7.84
N SER A 49 -19.85 9.16 -7.58
CA SER A 49 -20.61 9.51 -6.37
C SER A 49 -21.04 8.33 -5.48
N LYS A 50 -20.73 7.08 -5.82
CA LYS A 50 -20.84 5.98 -4.83
C LYS A 50 -19.67 6.07 -3.86
N ALA A 51 -19.97 6.47 -2.63
CA ALA A 51 -19.02 6.52 -1.52
C ALA A 51 -18.20 5.21 -1.46
N PHE A 52 -16.90 5.31 -1.76
CA PHE A 52 -15.96 4.23 -1.54
C PHE A 52 -15.94 3.90 -0.04
N THR A 53 -15.84 2.62 0.30
CA THR A 53 -15.48 2.22 1.66
C THR A 53 -14.00 1.86 1.61
N ALA A 54 -13.21 2.42 2.52
CA ALA A 54 -11.82 2.02 2.68
C ALA A 54 -11.79 0.71 3.48
N LEU A 55 -11.01 -0.27 3.01
CA LEU A 55 -10.64 -1.42 3.82
C LEU A 55 -9.30 -1.08 4.49
N TYR A 56 -9.32 -1.01 5.82
CA TYR A 56 -8.18 -0.54 6.59
C TYR A 56 -7.05 -1.54 6.55
N LEU A 57 -5.86 -1.06 6.17
CA LEU A 57 -4.64 -1.80 6.35
C LEU A 57 -4.19 -1.66 7.81
N VAL A 58 -4.27 -2.75 8.57
CA VAL A 58 -3.91 -2.73 9.99
C VAL A 58 -2.43 -3.00 10.14
N LYS A 59 -1.72 -2.09 10.81
CA LYS A 59 -0.33 -2.32 11.24
C LYS A 59 -0.32 -2.95 12.62
N SER A 60 0.67 -3.82 12.84
CA SER A 60 1.04 -4.25 14.18
C SER A 60 1.44 -3.04 15.04
N LYS A 61 1.32 -3.20 16.36
CA LYS A 61 1.64 -2.14 17.33
C LYS A 61 2.77 -2.61 18.24
N GLU A 62 3.78 -1.77 18.44
CA GLU A 62 4.85 -2.09 19.39
C GLU A 62 4.29 -2.39 20.79
N THR A 63 4.87 -3.37 21.46
CA THR A 63 4.49 -3.77 22.82
C THR A 63 5.72 -4.13 23.65
N PRO A 64 5.69 -3.96 24.98
CA PRO A 64 6.76 -4.42 25.83
C PRO A 64 6.93 -5.95 25.80
N VAL A 65 8.18 -6.41 25.82
CA VAL A 65 8.50 -7.84 25.99
C VAL A 65 8.14 -8.29 27.41
N THR A 66 7.20 -9.22 27.52
CA THR A 66 6.73 -9.78 28.79
C THR A 66 7.53 -11.01 29.22
N ASP A 67 7.44 -11.41 30.49
CA ASP A 67 8.13 -12.61 30.99
C ASP A 67 7.62 -13.89 30.32
N LYS A 68 6.32 -13.97 30.02
CA LYS A 68 5.75 -15.10 29.26
C LYS A 68 6.35 -15.23 27.86
N LEU A 69 6.60 -14.11 27.17
CA LEU A 69 7.28 -14.13 25.87
C LEU A 69 8.73 -14.62 26.02
N ARG A 70 9.44 -14.21 27.08
CA ARG A 70 10.80 -14.70 27.38
C ARG A 70 10.85 -16.18 27.74
N GLU A 71 9.79 -16.69 28.39
CA GLU A 71 9.66 -18.12 28.70
C GLU A 71 9.39 -18.95 27.44
N CYS A 72 8.58 -18.43 26.52
CA CYS A 72 8.25 -19.08 25.25
C CYS A 72 9.43 -19.07 24.27
N ILE A 73 10.10 -17.92 24.14
CA ILE A 73 11.21 -17.72 23.21
C ILE A 73 12.53 -17.75 23.99
N LYS A 74 13.28 -18.86 23.84
CA LYS A 74 14.57 -19.09 24.53
C LYS A 74 15.74 -18.25 23.99
N GLU A 75 15.45 -17.31 23.11
CA GLU A 75 16.41 -16.41 22.49
C GLU A 75 16.19 -14.98 23.01
N LYS A 76 17.21 -14.11 22.91
CA LYS A 76 17.05 -12.71 23.32
C LYS A 76 16.09 -12.01 22.36
N ILE A 77 14.94 -11.57 22.88
CA ILE A 77 13.96 -10.77 22.14
C ILE A 77 14.41 -9.30 22.15
N GLU A 78 14.52 -8.68 20.98
CA GLU A 78 14.85 -7.25 20.82
C GLU A 78 13.59 -6.39 20.69
N SER A 79 12.58 -6.89 19.97
CA SER A 79 11.30 -6.21 19.83
C SER A 79 10.13 -7.18 19.85
N ALA A 80 8.99 -6.67 20.28
CA ALA A 80 7.71 -7.36 20.22
C ALA A 80 6.65 -6.38 19.71
N GLU A 81 5.74 -6.91 18.90
CA GLU A 81 4.60 -6.20 18.35
C GLU A 81 3.34 -7.04 18.58
N THR A 82 2.18 -6.39 18.69
CA THR A 82 0.88 -7.07 18.79
C THR A 82 0.00 -6.79 17.60
N ILE A 83 -0.71 -7.82 17.17
CA ILE A 83 -1.75 -7.80 16.14
C ILE A 83 -2.63 -9.03 16.35
N ASP A 84 -3.91 -8.95 16.05
CA ASP A 84 -4.74 -10.15 15.91
C ASP A 84 -4.47 -10.76 14.52
N PHE A 85 -3.64 -11.79 14.46
CA PHE A 85 -3.35 -12.49 13.20
C PHE A 85 -4.10 -13.84 13.11
N THR A 86 -4.80 -14.24 14.17
CA THR A 86 -5.60 -15.47 14.24
C THR A 86 -7.09 -15.24 13.97
N GLY A 87 -7.53 -13.98 13.97
CA GLY A 87 -8.92 -13.58 13.72
C GLY A 87 -9.86 -13.78 14.91
N ASP A 88 -9.32 -14.02 16.11
CA ASP A 88 -10.12 -14.28 17.31
C ASP A 88 -10.45 -13.03 18.14
N GLU A 89 -10.13 -11.85 17.60
CA GLU A 89 -10.25 -10.52 18.22
C GLU A 89 -9.35 -10.32 19.44
N ILE A 90 -8.40 -11.24 19.70
CA ILE A 90 -7.42 -11.16 20.79
C ILE A 90 -6.05 -10.86 20.20
N PRO A 91 -5.31 -9.85 20.73
CA PRO A 91 -3.98 -9.58 20.22
C PRO A 91 -3.01 -10.76 20.41
N ASP A 92 -2.46 -11.23 19.31
CA ASP A 92 -1.31 -12.13 19.23
C ASP A 92 0.00 -11.32 19.20
N TYR A 93 1.15 -12.01 19.13
CA TYR A 93 2.48 -11.40 19.23
C TYR A 93 3.39 -11.79 18.07
N ILE A 94 4.09 -10.79 17.52
CA ILE A 94 5.19 -10.98 16.57
C ILE A 94 6.46 -10.49 17.27
N CYS A 95 7.43 -11.39 17.47
CA CYS A 95 8.65 -11.11 18.23
C CYS A 95 9.89 -11.30 17.37
N LYS A 96 10.76 -10.30 17.31
CA LYS A 96 12.05 -10.37 16.61
C LYS A 96 13.18 -10.57 17.62
N THR A 97 14.01 -11.57 17.38
CA THR A 97 15.18 -11.85 18.21
C THR A 97 16.40 -11.05 17.77
N ALA A 98 17.42 -11.01 18.62
CA ALA A 98 18.71 -10.43 18.28
C ALA A 98 19.29 -11.07 17.01
N VAL A 99 19.85 -10.22 16.14
CA VAL A 99 20.50 -10.67 14.91
C VAL A 99 21.92 -11.13 15.14
N ASP A 100 22.39 -12.06 14.31
CA ASP A 100 23.79 -12.46 14.26
C ASP A 100 24.66 -11.43 13.52
N THR A 101 25.95 -11.75 13.35
CA THR A 101 26.91 -10.88 12.64
C THR A 101 26.61 -10.69 11.16
N LEU A 102 25.72 -11.51 10.58
CA LEU A 102 25.26 -11.41 9.20
C LEU A 102 23.95 -10.61 9.09
N GLY A 103 23.43 -10.07 10.21
CA GLY A 103 22.16 -9.35 10.22
C GLY A 103 20.94 -10.28 10.13
N ILE A 104 21.11 -11.56 10.47
CA ILE A 104 20.04 -12.56 10.42
C ILE A 104 19.50 -12.82 11.83
N GLY A 105 18.21 -12.59 12.03
CA GLY A 105 17.49 -12.92 13.27
C GLY A 105 16.38 -13.93 13.03
N ASN A 106 15.64 -14.26 14.11
CA ASN A 106 14.41 -15.04 14.01
C ASN A 106 13.21 -14.16 14.33
N GLU A 107 12.15 -14.31 13.53
CA GLU A 107 10.83 -13.76 13.83
C GLU A 107 9.91 -14.90 14.29
N TYR A 108 9.27 -14.69 15.43
CA TYR A 108 8.37 -15.63 16.06
C TYR A 108 6.96 -15.06 16.05
N TRP A 109 6.02 -15.85 15.55
CA TRP A 109 4.60 -15.55 15.61
C TRP A 109 3.99 -16.42 16.70
N ILE A 110 3.56 -15.76 17.78
CA ILE A 110 3.10 -16.38 19.01
C ILE A 110 1.64 -15.99 19.21
N SER A 111 0.74 -16.97 19.29
CA SER A 111 -0.67 -16.73 19.55
C SER A 111 -0.92 -16.14 20.95
N SER A 112 -2.11 -15.60 21.18
CA SER A 112 -2.54 -15.05 22.46
C SER A 112 -2.44 -16.04 23.65
N ASP A 113 -2.49 -17.35 23.38
CA ASP A 113 -2.27 -18.45 24.34
C ASP A 113 -0.80 -18.91 24.47
N PHE A 114 0.13 -18.12 23.93
CA PHE A 114 1.60 -18.30 23.99
C PHE A 114 2.14 -19.53 23.25
N LYS A 115 1.43 -20.04 22.24
CA LYS A 115 1.95 -21.08 21.35
C LYS A 115 2.67 -20.46 20.16
N THR A 116 3.82 -21.01 19.80
CA THR A 116 4.50 -20.63 18.55
C THR A 116 3.76 -21.22 17.36
N ILE A 117 3.23 -20.34 16.51
CA ILE A 117 2.55 -20.67 15.26
C ILE A 117 3.56 -20.68 14.10
N LYS A 118 4.40 -19.64 14.01
CA LYS A 118 5.43 -19.52 12.97
C LYS A 118 6.79 -19.18 13.58
N LYS A 119 7.85 -19.69 12.95
CA LYS A 119 9.23 -19.26 13.17
C LYS A 119 9.92 -19.10 11.84
N GLU A 120 10.32 -17.88 11.53
CA GLU A 120 10.95 -17.54 10.25
C GLU A 120 12.25 -16.77 10.48
N LYS A 121 13.07 -16.70 9.43
CA LYS A 121 14.24 -15.83 9.42
C LYS A 121 13.81 -14.44 9.00
N TYR A 122 14.30 -13.42 9.70
CA TYR A 122 14.22 -12.04 9.22
C TYR A 122 15.63 -11.49 9.00
N TYR A 123 15.73 -10.58 8.05
CA TYR A 123 16.97 -9.96 7.60
C TYR A 123 16.88 -8.46 7.85
N THR A 124 17.98 -7.83 8.26
CA THR A 124 18.03 -6.38 8.48
C THR A 124 18.35 -5.57 7.23
N ASP A 125 18.64 -6.25 6.12
CA ASP A 125 18.92 -5.61 4.84
C ASP A 125 17.63 -5.32 4.07
N GLY A 126 17.64 -4.24 3.30
CA GLY A 126 16.48 -3.74 2.57
C GLY A 126 15.41 -3.10 3.47
N PHE A 127 14.19 -3.05 2.94
CA PHE A 127 13.00 -2.64 3.67
C PHE A 127 11.92 -3.71 3.61
N TYR A 128 11.12 -3.74 4.68
CA TYR A 128 10.04 -4.68 4.84
C TYR A 128 8.86 -3.99 5.52
N TYR A 129 7.74 -3.86 4.81
CA TYR A 129 6.50 -3.35 5.35
C TYR A 129 5.45 -4.46 5.33
N ARG A 130 4.73 -4.59 6.45
CA ARG A 130 3.66 -5.58 6.62
C ARG A 130 2.39 -4.89 7.13
N TRP A 131 1.27 -5.26 6.53
CA TRP A 131 -0.06 -4.91 6.97
C TRP A 131 -0.94 -6.16 7.00
N PHE A 132 -1.98 -6.11 7.81
CA PHE A 132 -2.98 -7.15 7.96
C PHE A 132 -4.31 -6.63 7.42
N VAL A 133 -4.97 -7.44 6.61
CA VAL A 133 -6.20 -7.06 5.95
C VAL A 133 -7.02 -8.30 5.65
N ASN A 134 -8.30 -8.27 5.99
CA ASN A 134 -9.22 -9.37 5.69
C ASN A 134 -9.92 -9.06 4.35
N LEU A 135 -9.53 -9.82 3.32
CA LEU A 135 -9.96 -9.66 1.92
C LEU A 135 -11.05 -10.65 1.53
N ASP A 136 -11.31 -11.65 2.36
CA ASP A 136 -12.34 -12.64 2.13
C ASP A 136 -13.38 -12.69 3.28
N ASN A 137 -13.89 -13.87 3.62
CA ASN A 137 -14.95 -14.05 4.61
C ASN A 137 -14.53 -14.94 5.78
N ASP A 138 -13.28 -15.41 5.82
CA ASP A 138 -12.76 -16.10 6.98
C ASP A 138 -12.30 -15.09 8.05
N PRO A 139 -12.07 -15.49 9.31
CA PRO A 139 -11.66 -14.55 10.34
C PRO A 139 -10.16 -14.18 10.27
N GLU A 140 -9.34 -14.99 9.63
CA GLU A 140 -7.89 -14.87 9.62
C GLU A 140 -7.49 -13.77 8.60
N PRO A 141 -6.81 -12.70 9.00
CA PRO A 141 -6.45 -11.65 8.04
C PRO A 141 -5.38 -12.17 7.07
N GLU A 142 -5.52 -11.86 5.78
CA GLU A 142 -4.41 -11.93 4.86
C GLU A 142 -3.31 -10.90 5.20
N ILE A 143 -2.10 -11.23 4.77
CA ILE A 143 -0.94 -10.36 4.92
C ILE A 143 -0.73 -9.61 3.61
N PHE A 144 -0.70 -8.28 3.68
CA PHE A 144 -0.21 -7.43 2.61
C PHE A 144 1.21 -6.98 2.91
N GLU A 145 2.13 -7.22 1.99
CA GLU A 145 3.56 -6.95 2.17
C GLU A 145 4.13 -6.09 1.06
N ALA A 146 5.12 -5.29 1.44
CA ALA A 146 6.06 -4.67 0.53
C ALA A 146 7.49 -5.02 0.95
N VAL A 147 8.22 -5.70 0.08
CA VAL A 147 9.61 -6.15 0.33
C VAL A 147 10.50 -5.60 -0.77
N GLY A 148 11.64 -5.02 -0.40
CA GLY A 148 12.53 -4.42 -1.39
C GLY A 148 13.83 -3.90 -0.82
N ASP A 149 14.60 -3.24 -1.67
CA ASP A 149 15.85 -2.55 -1.36
C ASP A 149 15.93 -1.23 -2.15
N SER A 150 17.13 -0.66 -2.33
CA SER A 150 17.27 0.61 -3.04
C SER A 150 16.88 0.54 -4.51
N GLU A 151 16.90 -0.64 -5.13
CA GLU A 151 16.73 -0.83 -6.57
C GLU A 151 15.41 -1.52 -6.92
N PHE A 152 14.80 -2.25 -5.98
CA PHE A 152 13.62 -3.06 -6.28
C PHE A 152 12.58 -3.05 -5.16
N SER A 153 11.30 -3.21 -5.53
CA SER A 153 10.21 -3.44 -4.59
C SER A 153 9.14 -4.39 -5.14
N SER A 154 8.84 -5.43 -4.37
CA SER A 154 7.74 -6.36 -4.59
C SER A 154 6.59 -6.08 -3.64
N PHE A 155 5.36 -6.31 -4.12
CA PHE A 155 4.14 -6.18 -3.34
C PHE A 155 3.31 -7.44 -3.52
N SER A 156 2.80 -7.99 -2.42
CA SER A 156 2.03 -9.24 -2.45
C SER A 156 0.96 -9.30 -1.37
N PHE A 157 -0.12 -10.02 -1.68
CA PHE A 157 -1.04 -10.57 -0.70
C PHE A 157 -0.70 -12.03 -0.45
N ASN A 158 -0.61 -12.40 0.81
CA ASN A 158 -0.32 -13.75 1.26
C ASN A 158 -1.43 -14.25 2.19
N ASP A 159 -1.81 -15.51 2.00
CA ASP A 159 -2.69 -16.24 2.89
C ASP A 159 -1.88 -16.94 3.98
N GLN A 160 -2.43 -16.98 5.19
CA GLN A 160 -1.77 -17.54 6.35
C GLN A 160 -2.26 -18.97 6.60
N ASN A 161 -1.34 -19.94 6.65
CA ASN A 161 -1.69 -21.27 7.13
C ASN A 161 -1.28 -21.43 8.59
N LEU A 162 -2.18 -21.11 9.53
CA LEU A 162 -1.88 -21.17 10.97
C LEU A 162 -1.62 -22.60 11.50
N LEU A 163 -2.05 -23.64 10.77
CA LEU A 163 -1.79 -25.03 11.15
C LEU A 163 -0.36 -25.47 10.85
N THR A 164 0.19 -25.03 9.72
CA THR A 164 1.54 -25.41 9.26
C THR A 164 2.58 -24.34 9.53
N GLY A 165 2.13 -23.12 9.81
CA GLY A 165 2.93 -21.92 9.97
C GLY A 165 3.58 -21.44 8.67
N LYS A 166 3.04 -21.81 7.51
CA LYS A 166 3.60 -21.47 6.19
C LYS A 166 2.64 -20.62 5.38
N ASP A 167 3.12 -19.48 4.93
CA ASP A 167 2.31 -18.58 4.13
C ASP A 167 2.32 -18.95 2.65
N THR A 168 1.22 -18.67 1.97
CA THR A 168 1.07 -18.89 0.52
C THR A 168 0.77 -17.58 -0.15
N THR A 169 1.59 -17.19 -1.13
CA THR A 169 1.30 -15.99 -1.92
C THR A 169 0.05 -16.20 -2.77
N LEU A 170 -0.96 -15.37 -2.55
CA LEU A 170 -2.20 -15.35 -3.33
C LEU A 170 -1.99 -14.59 -4.64
N LEU A 171 -1.40 -13.39 -4.54
CA LEU A 171 -1.17 -12.49 -5.67
C LEU A 171 0.02 -11.57 -5.40
N TYR A 172 0.88 -11.41 -6.39
CA TYR A 172 1.69 -10.21 -6.56
C TYR A 172 0.84 -9.11 -7.18
N ILE A 173 1.08 -7.86 -6.80
CA ILE A 173 0.32 -6.69 -7.26
C ILE A 173 1.20 -5.50 -7.65
N ASN A 174 0.65 -4.60 -8.46
CA ASN A 174 1.17 -3.26 -8.68
C ASN A 174 0.31 -2.25 -7.86
N PRO A 175 0.85 -1.64 -6.80
CA PRO A 175 0.09 -0.67 -6.01
C PRO A 175 0.01 0.68 -6.74
N VAL A 176 -1.20 1.24 -6.82
CA VAL A 176 -1.42 2.56 -7.44
C VAL A 176 -2.28 3.43 -6.52
N ILE A 177 -1.78 4.61 -6.17
CA ILE A 177 -2.53 5.61 -5.41
C ILE A 177 -3.36 6.46 -6.38
N ILE A 178 -4.65 6.63 -6.08
CA ILE A 178 -5.48 7.60 -6.81
C ILE A 178 -5.65 8.84 -5.93
N GLU A 179 -5.01 9.94 -6.33
CA GLU A 179 -5.07 11.23 -5.65
C GLU A 179 -5.34 12.35 -6.66
N ASN A 180 -6.28 13.26 -6.35
CA ASN A 180 -6.64 14.38 -7.23
C ASN A 180 -6.96 14.00 -8.68
N LYS A 181 -7.60 12.84 -8.88
CA LYS A 181 -7.92 12.24 -10.20
C LYS A 181 -6.70 11.83 -11.03
N GLN A 182 -5.52 11.84 -10.45
CA GLN A 182 -4.29 11.31 -11.04
C GLN A 182 -3.93 9.98 -10.38
N ARG A 183 -3.10 9.18 -11.07
CA ARG A 183 -2.66 7.86 -10.61
C ARG A 183 -1.15 7.88 -10.42
N TYR A 184 -0.70 7.53 -9.23
CA TYR A 184 0.72 7.52 -8.86
C TYR A 184 1.13 6.12 -8.45
N TRP A 185 2.41 5.80 -8.62
CA TRP A 185 2.95 4.57 -8.05
C TRP A 185 2.78 4.59 -6.52
N GLY A 186 2.27 3.50 -5.95
CA GLY A 186 2.03 3.39 -4.53
C GLY A 186 3.25 2.89 -3.77
N TYR A 187 4.12 3.80 -3.34
CA TYR A 187 5.22 3.43 -2.44
C TYR A 187 4.69 2.95 -1.09
N ALA A 188 5.42 2.02 -0.45
CA ALA A 188 5.01 1.40 0.81
C ALA A 188 4.76 2.41 1.94
N TRP A 189 5.47 3.54 1.95
CA TRP A 189 5.26 4.62 2.93
C TRP A 189 4.15 5.61 2.53
N ASP A 190 3.65 5.58 1.29
CA ASP A 190 2.62 6.49 0.77
C ASP A 190 1.21 5.87 0.78
N ILE A 191 1.10 4.54 0.74
CA ILE A 191 -0.18 3.81 0.71
C ILE A 191 -0.82 3.76 2.11
N HIS A 192 -2.15 3.97 2.16
CA HIS A 192 -2.93 3.94 3.40
C HIS A 192 -3.96 2.80 3.43
N ASP A 193 -4.98 2.85 2.57
CA ASP A 193 -6.07 1.85 2.56
C ASP A 193 -6.30 1.30 1.16
N ILE A 194 -6.83 0.08 1.08
CA ILE A 194 -7.26 -0.50 -0.19
C ILE A 194 -8.63 0.09 -0.56
N LYS A 195 -8.81 0.47 -1.83
CA LYS A 195 -10.13 0.87 -2.34
C LYS A 195 -11.00 -0.36 -2.54
N VAL A 196 -12.04 -0.49 -1.71
CA VAL A 196 -13.02 -1.56 -1.81
C VAL A 196 -14.45 -1.04 -1.96
N ARG A 197 -15.36 -1.93 -2.33
CA ARG A 197 -16.80 -1.76 -2.13
C ARG A 197 -17.40 -3.07 -1.66
N LYS A 198 -18.52 -2.99 -0.95
CA LYS A 198 -19.31 -4.18 -0.59
C LYS A 198 -20.42 -4.40 -1.61
N LYS A 199 -20.49 -5.60 -2.18
CA LYS A 199 -21.59 -6.03 -3.05
C LYS A 199 -22.52 -6.95 -2.28
N GLY A 200 -23.82 -6.65 -2.28
CA GLY A 200 -24.81 -7.43 -1.53
C GLY A 200 -24.60 -7.47 -0.02
N GLY A 201 -23.76 -6.58 0.53
CA GLY A 201 -23.45 -6.48 1.97
C GLY A 201 -22.47 -7.54 2.51
N LYS A 202 -22.00 -8.48 1.69
CA LYS A 202 -21.11 -9.57 2.11
C LYS A 202 -19.79 -9.59 1.35
N ASP A 203 -19.86 -9.62 0.02
CA ASP A 203 -18.66 -9.79 -0.78
C ASP A 203 -17.88 -8.47 -0.91
N ILE A 204 -16.58 -8.53 -0.60
CA ILE A 204 -15.63 -7.45 -0.82
C ILE A 204 -15.19 -7.49 -2.28
N GLU A 205 -15.45 -6.42 -3.01
CA GLU A 205 -14.90 -6.19 -4.34
C GLU A 205 -13.78 -5.15 -4.24
N LEU A 206 -12.63 -5.48 -4.83
CA LEU A 206 -11.41 -4.68 -4.88
C LEU A 206 -11.42 -3.84 -6.15
N PHE A 207 -11.07 -2.56 -6.04
CA PHE A 207 -10.89 -1.73 -7.22
C PHE A 207 -9.53 -2.04 -7.84
N CYS A 208 -9.54 -2.54 -9.07
CA CYS A 208 -8.34 -3.07 -9.71
C CYS A 208 -8.34 -2.79 -11.22
N SER A 209 -7.18 -2.95 -11.85
CA SER A 209 -7.07 -3.05 -13.30
C SER A 209 -6.23 -4.27 -13.68
N LEU A 210 -6.74 -5.04 -14.63
CA LEU A 210 -6.09 -6.21 -15.20
C LEU A 210 -5.41 -5.90 -16.54
N ASN A 211 -5.51 -4.65 -17.01
CA ASN A 211 -5.02 -4.21 -18.32
C ASN A 211 -4.24 -2.92 -18.17
N HIS A 212 -2.92 -3.04 -18.07
CA HIS A 212 -2.01 -1.91 -17.91
C HIS A 212 -0.71 -2.15 -18.66
N LYS A 213 0.11 -1.11 -18.72
CA LYS A 213 1.44 -1.14 -19.34
C LYS A 213 2.57 -0.84 -18.36
N ILE A 214 2.31 -0.99 -17.05
CA ILE A 214 3.36 -0.94 -16.04
C ILE A 214 4.42 -1.98 -16.40
N ILE A 215 5.63 -1.48 -16.64
CA ILE A 215 6.85 -2.27 -16.71
C ILE A 215 7.50 -2.07 -15.34
N ARG A 216 7.78 -3.16 -14.62
CA ARG A 216 8.53 -3.08 -13.36
C ARG A 216 10.00 -2.93 -13.72
N ASP A 217 10.69 -2.00 -13.08
CA ASP A 217 12.14 -1.89 -13.22
C ASP A 217 12.79 -3.10 -12.55
N GLY A 218 13.77 -3.73 -13.23
CA GLY A 218 14.32 -5.04 -12.85
C GLY A 218 13.71 -6.18 -13.67
N ASN A 219 14.43 -7.27 -13.88
CA ASN A 219 14.03 -8.41 -14.73
C ASN A 219 12.82 -9.23 -14.18
N ASP A 220 11.81 -8.59 -13.60
CA ASP A 220 10.72 -9.23 -12.84
C ASP A 220 9.54 -9.76 -13.68
N GLU A 221 9.54 -9.54 -14.99
CA GLU A 221 8.48 -10.09 -15.84
C GLU A 221 8.47 -11.64 -15.83
N ASP A 222 9.59 -12.27 -15.48
CA ASP A 222 9.78 -13.74 -15.51
C ASP A 222 9.60 -14.44 -14.14
N HIS A 223 9.42 -13.72 -13.03
CA HIS A 223 9.53 -14.31 -11.68
C HIS A 223 8.21 -14.75 -11.02
N HIS A 224 7.06 -14.57 -11.67
CA HIS A 224 5.77 -14.96 -11.10
C HIS A 224 5.21 -16.20 -11.80
N GLU A 225 5.74 -17.37 -11.40
CA GLU A 225 5.49 -18.68 -12.03
C GLU A 225 4.00 -19.05 -12.16
N PHE A 226 3.13 -18.50 -11.32
CA PHE A 226 1.69 -18.81 -11.31
C PHE A 226 0.79 -17.68 -11.84
N GLN A 227 1.32 -16.48 -12.11
CA GLN A 227 0.56 -15.34 -12.64
C GLN A 227 1.01 -14.97 -14.05
N LYS A 228 0.06 -14.95 -15.00
CA LYS A 228 0.33 -14.49 -16.39
C LYS A 228 0.43 -12.96 -16.47
N GLN A 229 -0.07 -12.27 -15.45
CA GLN A 229 -0.02 -10.81 -15.31
C GLN A 229 -0.19 -10.41 -13.84
N ILE A 230 0.45 -9.32 -13.44
CA ILE A 230 0.40 -8.75 -12.10
C ILE A 230 -0.67 -7.65 -12.08
N PRO A 231 -1.83 -7.81 -11.44
CA PRO A 231 -2.89 -6.80 -11.44
C PRO A 231 -2.47 -5.49 -10.76
N ILE A 232 -3.07 -4.38 -11.18
CA ILE A 232 -3.07 -3.13 -10.42
C ILE A 232 -4.13 -3.20 -9.34
N PHE A 233 -3.77 -2.84 -8.12
CA PHE A 233 -4.72 -2.56 -7.03
C PHE A 233 -4.66 -1.07 -6.70
N PHE A 234 -5.84 -0.47 -6.52
CA PHE A 234 -5.92 0.95 -6.21
C PHE A 234 -6.03 1.21 -4.71
N PHE A 235 -5.23 2.16 -4.23
CA PHE A 235 -5.14 2.55 -2.84
C PHE A 235 -5.55 4.01 -2.65
N THR A 236 -5.93 4.34 -1.41
CA THR A 236 -5.85 5.68 -0.87
C THR A 236 -4.43 5.92 -0.36
N GLY A 237 -4.02 7.19 -0.29
CA GLY A 237 -2.66 7.55 0.10
C GLY A 237 -2.35 8.98 -0.29
N HIS A 238 -1.09 9.37 -0.07
CA HIS A 238 -0.55 10.66 -0.51
C HIS A 238 0.80 10.41 -1.18
N HIS A 239 0.91 10.72 -2.47
CA HIS A 239 2.16 10.50 -3.18
C HIS A 239 3.23 11.49 -2.70
N THR A 240 4.44 11.00 -2.45
CA THR A 240 5.59 11.84 -2.06
C THR A 240 6.61 12.03 -3.17
N GLN A 241 6.45 11.32 -4.29
CA GLN A 241 7.37 11.35 -5.43
C GLN A 241 6.62 11.72 -6.70
N GLU A 242 7.24 12.57 -7.54
CA GLU A 242 6.77 12.88 -8.88
C GLU A 242 6.97 11.68 -9.82
N SER A 243 6.27 10.58 -9.54
CA SER A 243 6.15 9.46 -10.48
C SER A 243 5.16 9.87 -11.58
N GLY A 244 5.48 9.53 -12.83
CA GLY A 244 4.60 9.78 -13.96
C GLY A 244 3.23 9.13 -13.76
N ASN A 245 2.19 9.68 -14.40
CA ASN A 245 0.84 9.16 -14.28
C ASN A 245 0.77 7.70 -14.79
N VAL A 246 0.30 6.79 -13.95
CA VAL A 246 0.22 5.35 -14.27
C VAL A 246 -0.92 5.10 -15.27
N ASP A 247 -0.58 4.60 -16.47
CA ASP A 247 -1.57 4.22 -17.49
C ASP A 247 -2.18 2.84 -17.19
N SER A 248 -3.45 2.86 -16.77
CA SER A 248 -4.30 1.68 -16.63
C SER A 248 -5.60 1.86 -17.40
N LYS A 249 -6.11 0.77 -17.97
CA LYS A 249 -7.39 0.73 -18.69
C LYS A 249 -8.30 -0.30 -18.06
N ASN A 250 -9.60 -0.18 -18.35
CA ASN A 250 -10.62 -1.14 -17.89
C ASN A 250 -10.58 -1.36 -16.37
N ASP A 251 -10.51 -0.26 -15.60
CA ASP A 251 -10.63 -0.32 -14.15
C ASP A 251 -11.99 -0.95 -13.79
N GLN A 252 -11.97 -1.91 -12.88
CA GLN A 252 -13.12 -2.73 -12.57
C GLN A 252 -13.11 -3.14 -11.10
N TRP A 253 -14.26 -3.62 -10.67
CA TRP A 253 -14.50 -4.12 -9.33
C TRP A 253 -14.60 -5.64 -9.40
N LEU A 254 -13.69 -6.33 -8.73
CA LEU A 254 -13.62 -7.78 -8.73
C LEU A 254 -13.36 -8.30 -7.32
N THR A 255 -13.89 -9.46 -6.99
CA THR A 255 -13.48 -10.20 -5.78
C THR A 255 -12.05 -10.72 -5.93
N LEU A 256 -11.39 -11.01 -4.80
CA LEU A 256 -10.04 -11.59 -4.81
C LEU A 256 -9.97 -12.87 -5.66
N GLN A 257 -10.97 -13.75 -5.51
CA GLN A 257 -11.08 -15.00 -6.27
C GLN A 257 -11.24 -14.78 -7.78
N GLU A 258 -12.02 -13.78 -8.20
CA GLU A 258 -12.14 -13.43 -9.62
C GLU A 258 -10.84 -12.90 -10.19
N ILE A 259 -10.09 -12.09 -9.43
CA ILE A 259 -8.78 -11.58 -9.84
C ILE A 259 -7.81 -12.75 -9.99
N MET A 260 -7.66 -13.60 -8.97
CA MET A 260 -6.80 -14.78 -9.00
C MET A 260 -7.12 -15.69 -10.18
N LYS A 261 -8.39 -15.98 -10.43
CA LYS A 261 -8.81 -16.81 -11.58
C LYS A 261 -8.43 -16.17 -12.92
N GLN A 262 -8.56 -14.85 -13.05
CA GLN A 262 -8.28 -14.14 -14.29
C GLN A 262 -6.79 -13.93 -14.52
N THR A 263 -5.97 -13.86 -13.49
CA THR A 263 -4.51 -13.62 -13.57
C THR A 263 -3.67 -14.90 -13.52
N LYS A 264 -4.26 -16.05 -13.18
CA LYS A 264 -3.58 -17.35 -13.18
C LYS A 264 -3.08 -17.74 -14.58
N ARG A 265 -1.90 -18.37 -14.64
CA ARG A 265 -1.35 -19.04 -15.84
C ARG A 265 -2.11 -20.32 -16.18
#